data_AF-A0A0F6A0Z3-F1
#
_entry.id   AF-A0A0F6A0Z3-F1
#
_cell.length_a   1.000
_cell.length_b   1.000
_cell.length_c   1.000
_cell.angle_alpha   90.00
_cell.angle_beta   90.00
_cell.angle_gamma   90.00
#
_symmetry.space_group_name_H-M   'P 1'
#
loop_
_entity.id
_entity.type
_entity.pdbx_description
1 polymer ?
#
loop_
_entity_poly.entity_id
_entity_poly.type
_entity_poly.pdbx_seq_one_letter_code
_entity_poly.pdbx_strand_id
1 'polypeptide(L)' 'MLRFQFYKSQDVVTHVKLDTPITQEEIRQLTEQGFMASGEIVSAPTILKAMEQYQASQEESIHAYATFGVVMGLFPGIR' A
#
# COMPACT_ATOMS: atom_id res chain seq x y z
N MET A 1 -5.66 -14.72 -13.05
CA MET A 1 -5.14 -13.48 -12.42
C MET A 1 -4.19 -13.89 -11.31
N LEU A 2 -3.13 -13.12 -11.09
CA LEU A 2 -2.16 -13.36 -10.02
C LEU A 2 -2.47 -12.43 -8.85
N ARG A 3 -2.28 -12.92 -7.62
CA ARG A 3 -2.48 -12.13 -6.40
C ARG A 3 -1.15 -11.73 -5.79
N PHE A 4 -1.02 -10.44 -5.48
CA PHE A 4 0.17 -9.85 -4.91
C PHE A 4 -0.16 -9.14 -3.60
N GLN A 5 0.60 -9.43 -2.54
CA GLN A 5 0.60 -8.62 -1.33
C GLN A 5 1.85 -7.75 -1.32
N PHE A 6 1.68 -6.45 -1.18
CA PHE A 6 2.79 -5.52 -1.04
C PHE A 6 3.21 -5.40 0.44
N TYR A 7 4.50 -5.23 0.64
CA TYR A 7 5.14 -5.07 1.93
C TYR A 7 6.07 -3.85 1.89
N LYS A 8 6.08 -3.06 2.96
CA LYS A 8 6.88 -1.84 3.07
C LYS A 8 7.72 -1.87 4.35
N SER A 9 8.97 -1.43 4.25
CA SER A 9 9.82 -1.09 5.38
C SER A 9 10.56 0.20 5.06
N GLN A 10 10.40 1.23 5.90
CA GLN A 10 10.97 2.56 5.66
C GLN A 10 10.64 3.06 4.24
N ASP A 11 11.64 3.16 3.36
CA ASP A 11 11.52 3.64 1.98
C ASP A 11 11.54 2.51 0.92
N VAL A 12 11.58 1.25 1.35
CA VAL A 12 11.62 0.09 0.45
C VAL A 12 10.25 -0.57 0.40
N VAL A 13 9.77 -0.83 -0.83
CA VAL A 13 8.56 -1.60 -1.10
C VAL A 13 8.93 -2.86 -1.86
N THR A 14 8.38 -3.98 -1.42
CA THR A 14 8.49 -5.29 -2.06
C THR A 14 7.12 -5.95 -2.18
N HIS A 15 7.05 -7.08 -2.88
CA HIS A 15 5.80 -7.81 -3.11
C HIS A 15 6.00 -9.31 -2.97
N VAL A 16 4.95 -10.01 -2.55
CA VAL A 16 4.89 -11.47 -2.49
C VAL A 16 3.75 -11.95 -3.38
N LYS A 17 4.02 -12.95 -4.21
CA LYS A 17 3.01 -13.60 -5.04
C LYS A 17 2.35 -14.73 -4.25
N LEU A 18 1.09 -14.54 -3.88
CA LEU A 18 0.37 -15.41 -2.94
C LEU A 18 0.00 -16.79 -3.51
N ASP A 19 0.03 -16.94 -4.84
CA ASP A 19 -0.36 -18.18 -5.52
C ASP A 19 0.84 -19.15 -5.69
N THR A 20 1.91 -18.98 -4.91
CA THR A 20 3.10 -19.82 -4.95
C THR A 20 3.27 -20.64 -3.66
N PRO A 21 3.84 -21.85 -3.72
CA PRO A 21 4.01 -22.70 -2.53
C PRO A 21 5.01 -22.13 -1.52
N ILE A 22 5.85 -21.17 -1.90
CA ILE A 22 6.88 -20.54 -1.05
C ILE A 22 6.39 -19.30 -0.30
N THR A 23 5.14 -18.88 -0.53
CA THR A 23 4.54 -17.65 0.02
C THR A 23 4.75 -17.51 1.53
N GLN A 24 4.56 -18.58 2.31
CA GLN A 24 4.68 -18.49 3.77
C GLN A 24 6.11 -18.20 4.25
N GLU A 25 7.10 -18.77 3.57
CA GLU A 25 8.51 -18.58 3.91
C GLU A 25 8.98 -17.19 3.50
N GLU A 26 8.57 -16.69 2.34
CA GLU A 26 8.85 -15.31 1.91
C GLU A 26 8.24 -14.29 2.89
N ILE A 27 7.00 -14.49 3.32
CA ILE A 27 6.34 -13.61 4.30
C ILE A 27 7.08 -13.63 5.64
N ARG A 28 7.52 -14.81 6.11
CA ARG A 28 8.29 -14.95 7.35
C ARG A 28 9.60 -14.16 7.27
N GLN A 29 10.36 -14.33 6.19
CA GLN A 29 11.63 -13.63 5.97
C GLN A 29 11.43 -12.10 5.90
N LEU A 30 10.39 -11.64 5.22
CA LEU A 30 10.06 -10.22 5.15
C LEU A 30 9.70 -9.65 6.52
N THR A 31 8.89 -10.38 7.29
CA THR A 31 8.48 -9.95 8.64
C THR A 31 9.67 -9.88 9.59
N GLU A 32 10.60 -10.85 9.52
CA GLU A 32 11.85 -10.85 10.29
C GLU A 32 12.79 -9.69 9.93
N GLN A 33 12.75 -9.23 8.68
CA GLN A 33 13.48 -8.05 8.21
C GLN A 33 12.76 -6.73 8.55
N GLY A 34 11.60 -6.78 9.23
CA GLY A 34 10.84 -5.60 9.63
C GLY A 34 10.00 -5.00 8.50
N PHE A 35 9.65 -5.78 7.48
CA PHE A 35 8.64 -5.39 6.50
C PHE A 35 7.23 -5.64 7.03
N MET A 36 6.33 -4.69 6.78
CA MET A 36 4.93 -4.77 7.14
C MET A 36 4.06 -4.79 5.89
N ALA A 37 2.94 -5.53 5.93
CA ALA A 37 1.98 -5.51 4.83
C ALA A 37 1.48 -4.08 4.59
N SER A 38 1.46 -3.67 3.32
CA SER A 38 1.07 -2.33 2.90
C SER A 38 -0.06 -2.43 1.89
N GLY A 39 -1.23 -1.90 2.24
CA GLY A 39 -2.42 -1.93 1.39
C GLY A 39 -3.04 -3.32 1.27
N GLU A 40 -4.07 -3.40 0.43
CA GLU A 40 -4.81 -4.63 0.14
C GLU A 40 -4.09 -5.52 -0.87
N ILE A 41 -4.56 -6.77 -0.98
CA ILE A 41 -4.08 -7.72 -1.98
C ILE A 41 -4.49 -7.25 -3.37
N VAL A 42 -3.53 -7.08 -4.25
CA VAL A 42 -3.74 -6.63 -5.64
C VAL A 42 -3.86 -7.83 -6.56
N SER A 43 -4.96 -7.89 -7.33
CA SER A 43 -5.19 -8.93 -8.33
C SER A 43 -4.93 -8.41 -9.74
N ALA A 44 -3.86 -8.88 -10.38
CA ALA A 44 -3.42 -8.37 -11.68
C ALA A 44 -2.94 -9.49 -12.61
N PRO A 45 -2.95 -9.29 -13.94
CA PRO A 45 -2.40 -10.26 -14.88
C PRO A 45 -0.86 -10.35 -14.82
N THR A 46 -0.18 -9.27 -14.42
CA THR A 46 1.28 -9.18 -14.33
C THR A 46 1.68 -8.36 -13.10
N ILE A 47 2.94 -8.50 -12.66
CA ILE A 47 3.47 -7.68 -11.57
C ILE A 47 3.50 -6.19 -11.92
N LEU A 48 3.81 -5.83 -13.17
CA LEU A 48 3.80 -4.44 -13.61
C LEU A 48 2.43 -3.79 -13.41
N LYS A 49 1.36 -4.50 -13.77
CA LYS A 49 -0.01 -4.03 -13.55
C LYS A 49 -0.38 -3.97 -12.07
N ALA A 50 0.13 -4.89 -11.25
CA ALA A 50 -0.06 -4.83 -9.80
C ALA A 50 0.65 -3.60 -9.18
N MET A 51 1.85 -3.28 -9.65
CA MET A 51 2.61 -2.11 -9.19
C MET A 51 1.92 -0.80 -9.58
N GLU A 52 1.45 -0.67 -10.83
CA GLU A 52 0.66 0.49 -11.27
C GLU A 52 -0.58 0.70 -10.38
N GLN A 53 -1.32 -0.37 -10.09
CA GLN A 53 -2.51 -0.31 -9.22
C GLN A 53 -2.15 0.05 -7.77
N TYR A 54 -1.09 -0.54 -7.23
CA TYR A 54 -0.61 -0.23 -5.90
C TYR A 54 -0.18 1.24 -5.78
N GLN A 55 0.59 1.76 -6.74
CA GLN A 55 0.99 3.17 -6.76
C GLN A 55 -0.21 4.12 -6.81
N ALA A 56 -1.19 3.84 -7.68
CA ALA A 56 -2.42 4.62 -7.76
C ALA A 56 -3.18 4.65 -6.41
N SER A 57 -3.28 3.50 -5.72
CA SER A 57 -3.93 3.44 -4.40
C SER A 57 -3.19 4.20 -3.30
N GLN A 58 -1.85 4.27 -3.38
CA GLN A 58 -1.04 5.00 -2.40
C GLN A 58 -1.14 6.51 -2.64
N GLU A 59 -1.13 6.96 -3.89
CA GLU A 59 -1.39 8.36 -4.23
C GLU A 59 -2.78 8.81 -3.77
N GLU A 60 -3.80 7.98 -4.01
CA GLU A 60 -5.16 8.25 -3.52
C GLU A 60 -5.23 8.33 -1.99
N SER A 61 -4.48 7.47 -1.28
CA SER A 61 -4.40 7.53 0.19
C SER A 61 -3.77 8.84 0.69
N ILE A 62 -2.75 9.37 0.01
CA ILE A 62 -2.12 10.67 0.36
C ILE A 62 -3.11 11.81 0.13
N HIS A 63 -3.87 11.78 -0.98
CA HIS A 63 -4.92 12.75 -1.24
C HIS A 63 -6.09 12.66 -0.24
N ALA A 64 -6.47 11.46 0.18
CA ALA A 64 -7.50 11.26 1.20
C ALA A 64 -7.07 11.86 2.56
N TYR A 65 -5.82 11.63 2.99
CA TYR A 65 -5.32 12.22 4.24
C TYR A 65 -5.13 13.75 4.15
N ALA A 66 -4.68 14.29 3.01
CA ALA A 66 -4.58 15.74 2.81
C ALA A 66 -5.95 16.45 2.85
N THR A 67 -7.03 15.74 2.49
CA THR A 67 -8.38 16.31 2.44
C THR A 67 -9.04 16.42 3.83
N PHE A 68 -8.58 15.69 4.85
CA PHE A 68 -9.12 15.80 6.21
C PHE A 68 -8.53 16.95 7.06
N GLY A 69 -7.55 17.72 6.53
CA GLY A 69 -6.86 18.77 7.29
C GLY A 69 -7.31 20.22 7.06
N VAL A 70 -8.18 20.51 6.07
CA VAL A 70 -8.39 21.91 5.61
C VAL A 70 -9.77 22.51 5.95
N VAL A 71 -10.71 21.77 6.56
CA VAL A 71 -12.08 22.29 6.78
C VAL A 71 -12.29 23.04 8.12
N MET A 72 -11.29 23.12 9.01
CA MET A 72 -11.43 23.81 10.32
C MET A 72 -10.65 25.13 10.43
N GLY A 73 -10.66 25.97 9.39
CA GLY A 73 -9.93 27.25 9.40
C GLY A 73 -10.62 28.48 8.79
N LEU A 74 -11.82 28.37 8.22
CA LEU A 74 -12.46 29.46 7.46
C LEU A 74 -13.69 30.12 8.13
N PHE A 75 -13.76 30.12 9.47
CA PHE A 75 -14.64 31.05 10.19
C PHE A 75 -13.87 31.78 11.30
N PRO A 76 -13.13 32.87 11.00
CA PRO A 76 -12.90 33.90 12.00
C PRO A 76 -14.25 34.61 12.22
N GLY A 77 -14.63 34.76 13.48
CA GLY A 77 -15.94 35.25 13.90
C GLY A 77 -16.44 36.48 13.17
N ILE A 78 -17.69 36.40 12.70
CA ILE A 78 -18.50 37.57 12.39
C ILE A 78 -18.99 38.11 13.73
N ARG A 79 -18.32 39.19 14.14
CA ARG A 79 -18.80 40.38 14.87
C ARG A 79 -19.88 40.22 15.95
#